data_AF-A0A197K8A4-F1
#
_entry.id   AF-A0A197K8A4-F1
#
_cell.length_a   1.000
_cell.length_b   1.000
_cell.length_c   1.000
_cell.angle_alpha   90.00
_cell.angle_beta   90.00
_cell.angle_gamma   90.00
#
_symmetry.space_group_name_H-M   'P 1'
#
loop_
_entity.id
_entity.type
_entity.pdbx_description
1 polymer ?
#
loop_
_entity_poly.entity_id
_entity_poly.type
_entity_poly.pdbx_seq_one_letter_code
_entity_poly.pdbx_strand_id
1 'polypeptide(L)' 'LDYDKHSLILHGQPILILSGEFHYWRLPDQSRWRPILEQYRSAGLNCIRIY' A
#
# COMPACT_ATOMS: atom_id res chain seq x y z
N LEU A 1 1.67 -2.00 15.77
CA LEU A 1 2.64 -2.18 14.68
C LEU A 1 3.99 -2.36 15.36
N ASP A 2 4.71 -3.42 15.03
CA ASP A 2 6.01 -3.76 15.64
C ASP A 2 7.00 -4.14 14.54
N TYR A 3 8.28 -4.32 14.86
CA TYR A 3 9.30 -4.76 13.91
C TYR A 3 10.46 -5.44 14.61
N ASP A 4 11.15 -6.31 13.88
CA ASP A 4 12.43 -6.85 14.31
C ASP A 4 13.53 -6.51 13.29
N LYS A 5 14.70 -7.13 13.45
CA LYS A 5 15.85 -6.90 12.56
C LYS A 5 15.60 -7.32 11.09
N HIS A 6 14.53 -8.04 10.80
CA HIS A 6 14.25 -8.66 9.51
C HIS A 6 12.97 -8.17 8.85
N SER A 7 11.96 -7.81 9.63
CA SER A 7 10.61 -7.58 9.11
C SER A 7 9.78 -6.62 9.95
N LEU A 8 8.78 -6.03 9.30
CA LEU A 8 7.65 -5.42 9.98
C LEU A 8 6.69 -6.52 10.45
N ILE A 9 6.11 -6.35 11.63
CA ILE A 9 5.15 -7.27 12.22
C ILE A 9 3.78 -6.59 12.23
N LEU A 10 2.87 -7.15 11.44
CA LEU A 10 1.49 -6.69 11.31
C LEU A 10 0.55 -7.79 11.83
N HIS A 11 -0.29 -7.46 12.81
CA HIS A 11 -1.19 -8.42 13.48
C HIS A 11 -0.47 -9.68 14.00
N GLY A 12 0.74 -9.52 14.52
CA GLY A 12 1.55 -10.62 15.07
C GLY A 12 2.20 -11.52 14.02
N GLN A 13 2.17 -11.14 12.73
CA GLN A 13 2.79 -11.89 11.64
C GLN A 13 3.84 -11.02 10.93
N PRO A 14 5.02 -11.57 10.59
CA PRO A 14 6.00 -10.86 9.78
C PRO A 14 5.44 -10.62 8.37
N ILE A 15 5.67 -9.42 7.83
CA ILE A 15 5.22 -9.03 6.49
C ILE A 15 6.33 -8.32 5.72
N LEU A 16 6.48 -8.68 4.45
CA LEU A 16 7.24 -7.90 3.48
C LEU A 16 6.34 -6.77 2.96
N ILE A 17 6.73 -5.52 3.16
CA ILE A 17 6.03 -4.38 2.57
C ILE A 17 6.50 -4.20 1.12
N LEU A 18 5.56 -4.34 0.20
CA LEU A 18 5.71 -3.96 -1.21
C LEU A 18 4.78 -2.79 -1.46
N SER A 19 5.34 -1.59 -1.51
CA SER A 19 4.58 -0.34 -1.58
C SER A 19 4.57 0.27 -2.98
N GLY A 20 3.44 0.83 -3.37
CA GLY A 20 3.33 1.78 -4.47
C GLY A 20 3.18 3.22 -3.97
N GLU A 21 3.42 4.19 -4.84
CA GLU A 21 3.24 5.63 -4.57
C GLU A 21 1.93 6.13 -5.20
N PHE A 22 1.07 6.79 -4.42
CA PHE A 22 -0.20 7.32 -4.90
C PHE A 22 -0.39 8.80 -4.52
N HIS A 23 -0.34 9.67 -5.53
CA HIS A 23 -0.56 11.10 -5.36
C HIS A 23 -2.04 11.45 -5.59
N TYR A 24 -2.86 11.42 -4.54
CA TYR A 24 -4.32 11.64 -4.67
C TYR A 24 -4.67 13.00 -5.30
N TRP A 25 -3.88 14.05 -5.07
CA TRP A 25 -4.11 15.38 -5.66
C TRP A 25 -3.84 15.44 -7.16
N ARG A 26 -3.10 14.47 -7.73
CA ARG A 26 -2.95 14.34 -9.20
C ARG A 26 -4.12 13.59 -9.84
N LEU A 27 -5.04 13.06 -9.03
CA LEU A 27 -6.23 12.36 -9.46
C LEU A 27 -7.46 12.83 -8.65
N PRO A 28 -7.93 14.07 -8.87
CA PRO A 28 -8.98 14.68 -8.03
C PRO A 28 -10.34 13.96 -8.09
N ASP A 29 -10.57 13.17 -9.13
CA ASP A 29 -11.76 12.34 -9.26
C ASP A 29 -11.62 11.06 -8.43
N GLN A 30 -12.31 11.04 -7.28
CA GLN A 30 -12.29 9.95 -6.31
C GLN A 30 -12.89 8.65 -6.85
N SER A 31 -13.79 8.71 -7.83
CA SER A 31 -14.43 7.51 -8.38
C SER A 31 -13.41 6.55 -9.01
N ARG A 32 -12.27 7.08 -9.47
CA ARG A 32 -11.17 6.32 -10.09
C ARG A 32 -10.19 5.72 -9.08
N TRP A 33 -10.23 6.10 -7.81
CA TRP A 33 -9.24 5.66 -6.82
C TRP A 33 -9.31 4.15 -6.59
N ARG A 34 -10.50 3.63 -6.30
CA ARG A 34 -10.69 2.20 -6.01
C ARG A 34 -10.21 1.30 -7.16
N PRO A 35 -10.61 1.52 -8.43
CA PRO A 35 -10.09 0.74 -9.56
C PRO A 35 -8.57 0.74 -9.67
N ILE A 36 -7.91 1.89 -9.39
CA ILE A 36 -6.45 1.98 -9.45
C ILE A 36 -5.81 1.24 -8.28
N LEU A 37 -6.31 1.40 -7.06
CA LEU A 37 -5.79 0.69 -5.89
C LEU A 37 -5.99 -0.83 -6.01
N GLU A 38 -7.07 -1.27 -6.67
CA GLU A 38 -7.28 -2.68 -7.03
C GLU A 38 -6.22 -3.18 -8.02
N GLN A 39 -5.80 -2.36 -8.99
CA GLN A 39 -4.67 -2.71 -9.89
C GLN A 39 -3.37 -2.87 -9.11
N TYR A 40 -3.09 -2.00 -8.13
CA TYR A 40 -1.89 -2.09 -7.28
C TYR A 40 -1.89 -3.40 -6.50
N ARG A 41 -3.03 -3.75 -5.89
CA ARG A 41 -3.21 -5.03 -5.20
C ARG A 41 -3.03 -6.23 -6.14
N SER A 42 -3.57 -6.15 -7.36
CA SER A 42 -3.42 -7.21 -8.36
C SER A 42 -1.96 -7.40 -8.81
N ALA A 43 -1.15 -6.34 -8.75
CA ALA A 43 0.28 -6.37 -8.99
C ALA A 43 1.10 -6.90 -7.80
N GLY A 44 0.45 -7.33 -6.71
CA GLY A 44 1.10 -7.86 -5.51
C GLY A 44 1.51 -6.81 -4.47
N LEU A 45 1.14 -5.54 -4.67
CA LEU A 45 1.39 -4.50 -3.67
C LEU A 45 0.42 -4.67 -2.49
N ASN A 46 0.93 -4.43 -1.29
CA ASN A 46 0.16 -4.53 -0.04
C ASN A 46 0.17 -3.24 0.78
N CYS A 47 0.85 -2.21 0.28
CA CYS A 47 0.94 -0.90 0.91
C CYS A 47 0.90 0.19 -0.15
N ILE A 48 0.42 1.37 0.25
CA ILE A 48 0.44 2.58 -0.54
C ILE A 48 1.06 3.67 0.30
N ARG A 49 2.04 4.37 -0.26
CA ARG A 49 2.55 5.61 0.29
C ARG A 49 1.85 6.77 -0.41
N ILE A 50 1.44 7.74 0.40
CA ILE A 50 0.81 8.99 -0.01
C ILE A 50 1.69 10.15 0.51
N TYR A 51 1.65 11.32 -0.13
CA TYR A 51 2.19 12.54 0.47
C TYR A 51 1.11 13.32 1.21
#